data_AF-A0A9P5TFS0-F1
#
_entry.id   AF-A0A9P5TFS0-F1
#
_cell.length_a   1.000
_cell.length_b   1.000
_cell.length_c   1.000
_cell.angle_alpha   90.00
_cell.angle_beta   90.00
_cell.angle_gamma   90.00
#
_symmetry.space_group_name_H-M   'P 1'
#
loop_
_entity.id
_entity.type
_entity.pdbx_description
1 polymer ?
#
loop_
_entity_poly.entity_id
_entity_poly.type
_entity_poly.pdbx_seq_one_letter_code
_entity_poly.pdbx_strand_id
1 'polypeptide(L)'
;MRTRLVLYLHVLFQTHTLLFSSFSSANSTFPSSVSSSLSSNFEALSSATHNATATQPTPTFPASATAANSSIFSLSTLMSASQNVTSSRTISSTSTTNQPTQSIDSSTLSDILSIQSRRLTSIIGATSSPKNIPAWLSTLGSDGKWPDSEVDYTTGCEARRANWPAQTHWQRILVMAGAWHGGLAGDNQFVKNSTLRTAISSAMDYWFGRDFSNPTCLDSGGTPACPCSNPDNSLWNTNWFSNIILIPELVSQACLLLNDTLIEAQLNNCTHMTGRSYGTFDHNINGVGFLTGANTLDVAKIGIDQALLTFNATLLTDAYRRVHLELQVKSGVKVDGIRADGSFGQHAGILYNGNYGKDYTNDVLALKWKRVGRSLLQGLTLKKPWPPFSTGIDG
;
A
#
# COMPACT_ATOMS: atom_id res chain seq x y z
N MET A 1 18.21 -4.55 46.76
CA MET A 1 17.19 -3.91 45.88
C MET A 1 17.80 -3.11 44.70
N ARG A 2 18.96 -3.52 44.15
CA ARG A 2 19.58 -2.88 42.97
C ARG A 2 20.05 -3.86 41.87
N THR A 3 19.72 -5.14 42.00
CA THR A 3 20.22 -6.21 41.10
C THR A 3 19.13 -6.90 40.28
N ARG A 4 17.86 -6.49 40.41
CA ARG A 4 16.75 -7.03 39.57
C ARG A 4 16.33 -6.11 38.41
N LEU A 5 16.89 -4.91 38.31
CA LEU A 5 16.56 -3.95 37.26
C LEU A 5 17.38 -4.14 35.96
N VAL A 6 18.50 -4.88 36.01
CA VAL A 6 19.37 -5.10 34.85
C VAL A 6 18.92 -6.30 33.99
N LEU A 7 18.17 -7.25 34.57
CA LEU A 7 17.76 -8.45 33.83
C LEU A 7 16.58 -8.23 32.86
N TYR A 8 15.76 -7.19 33.07
CA TYR A 8 14.60 -6.91 32.21
C TYR A 8 14.95 -6.10 30.95
N LEU A 9 16.05 -5.34 30.95
CA LEU A 9 16.47 -4.57 29.77
C LEU A 9 17.20 -5.41 28.71
N HIS A 10 17.72 -6.59 29.05
CA HIS A 10 18.37 -7.49 28.08
C HIS A 10 17.38 -8.41 27.35
N VAL A 11 16.21 -8.71 27.92
CA VAL A 11 15.18 -9.55 27.26
C VAL A 11 14.39 -8.78 26.20
N LEU A 12 14.30 -7.45 26.32
CA LEU A 12 13.64 -6.58 25.34
C LEU A 12 14.48 -6.28 24.09
N PHE A 13 15.80 -6.49 24.13
CA PHE A 13 16.67 -6.28 22.95
C PHE A 13 17.03 -7.57 22.19
N GLN A 14 16.71 -8.75 22.72
CA GLN A 14 16.93 -10.04 22.04
C GLN A 14 15.69 -10.62 21.34
N THR A 15 14.52 -10.00 21.47
CA THR A 15 13.27 -10.47 20.85
C THR A 15 12.88 -9.73 19.57
N HIS A 16 13.69 -8.77 19.10
CA HIS A 16 13.46 -8.06 17.84
C HIS A 16 14.05 -8.73 16.58
N THR A 17 14.54 -9.97 16.70
CA THR A 17 15.16 -10.69 15.57
C THR A 17 14.41 -11.97 15.15
N LEU A 18 13.20 -12.24 15.67
CA LEU A 18 12.51 -13.52 15.43
C LEU A 18 11.00 -13.43 15.11
N LEU A 19 10.48 -12.30 14.63
CA LEU A 19 9.06 -12.21 14.20
C LEU A 19 8.85 -11.53 12.84
N PHE A 20 9.74 -11.83 11.89
CA PHE A 20 9.46 -11.71 10.46
C PHE A 20 9.91 -12.99 9.76
N SER A 21 9.11 -14.04 9.86
CA SER A 21 9.19 -15.20 8.98
C SER A 21 7.80 -15.44 8.39
N SER A 22 7.61 -14.99 7.16
CA SER A 22 6.55 -15.49 6.30
C SER A 22 6.75 -16.98 6.12
N PHE A 23 5.70 -17.77 6.35
CA PHE A 23 5.68 -19.20 6.11
C PHE A 23 6.16 -19.52 4.68
N SER A 24 7.35 -20.10 4.57
CA SER A 24 7.79 -20.80 3.37
C SER A 24 7.47 -22.29 3.58
N SER A 25 6.55 -22.82 2.78
CA SER A 25 6.26 -24.24 2.70
C SER A 25 7.43 -24.98 2.06
N ALA A 26 8.26 -25.61 2.89
CA ALA A 26 9.27 -26.56 2.44
C ALA A 26 8.59 -27.90 2.13
N ASN A 27 8.55 -28.27 0.85
CA ASN A 27 8.25 -29.62 0.41
C ASN A 27 9.44 -30.53 0.80
N SER A 28 9.22 -31.47 1.72
CA SER A 28 10.21 -32.51 2.02
C SER A 28 9.70 -33.87 1.56
N THR A 29 10.28 -34.34 0.46
CA THR A 29 10.29 -35.73 0.05
C THR A 29 11.12 -36.55 1.04
N PHE A 30 10.53 -37.59 1.64
CA PHE A 30 11.27 -38.69 2.26
C PHE A 30 10.93 -40.02 1.55
N PRO A 31 11.92 -40.89 1.33
CA PRO A 31 11.72 -42.16 0.64
C PRO A 31 11.19 -43.24 1.58
N SER A 32 10.38 -44.11 0.99
CA SER A 32 9.89 -45.38 1.53
C SER A 32 11.02 -46.36 1.87
N SER A 33 10.97 -47.00 3.04
CA SER A 33 11.00 -48.48 3.17
C SER A 33 11.02 -48.97 4.63
N VAL A 34 10.46 -50.19 4.78
CA VAL A 34 10.60 -51.18 5.85
C VAL A 34 9.54 -51.21 6.96
N SER A 35 8.69 -52.22 6.76
CA SER A 35 7.75 -52.89 7.65
C SER A 35 8.36 -53.49 8.92
N SER A 36 7.63 -53.41 10.04
CA SER A 36 7.49 -54.55 10.96
C SER A 36 6.19 -54.44 11.77
N SER A 37 5.55 -55.59 11.90
CA SER A 37 4.29 -55.91 12.56
C SER A 37 4.35 -55.81 14.08
N LEU A 38 3.26 -55.36 14.71
CA LEU A 38 2.75 -55.97 15.94
C LEU A 38 1.28 -55.58 16.16
N SER A 39 0.49 -56.62 16.33
CA SER A 39 -0.97 -56.66 16.51
C SER A 39 -1.34 -56.76 17.99
N SER A 40 -2.33 -56.00 18.45
CA SER A 40 -3.23 -56.42 19.55
C SER A 40 -4.52 -55.58 19.62
N ASN A 41 -5.58 -56.19 19.11
CA ASN A 41 -6.95 -56.38 19.63
C ASN A 41 -7.76 -55.25 20.32
N PHE A 42 -8.94 -55.00 19.70
CA PHE A 42 -10.33 -54.94 20.23
C PHE A 42 -10.63 -53.98 21.40
N GLU A 43 -11.68 -53.14 21.39
CA GLU A 43 -13.09 -53.39 21.06
C GLU A 43 -13.78 -52.19 20.39
N ALA A 44 -14.82 -52.49 19.61
CA ALA A 44 -15.82 -51.56 19.09
C ALA A 44 -17.22 -51.95 19.61
N LEU A 45 -18.06 -50.96 19.92
CA LEU A 45 -19.53 -51.04 19.87
C LEU A 45 -20.06 -49.61 19.68
N SER A 46 -20.49 -49.25 18.45
CA SER A 46 -21.89 -49.14 17.97
C SER A 46 -22.63 -47.88 18.48
N SER A 47 -23.50 -47.18 17.77
CA SER A 47 -23.95 -47.09 16.37
C SER A 47 -25.16 -46.13 16.41
N ALA A 48 -25.37 -45.31 15.37
CA ALA A 48 -26.65 -44.80 14.83
C ALA A 48 -26.48 -43.34 14.32
N THR A 49 -26.25 -43.09 13.03
CA THR A 49 -27.25 -42.93 11.93
C THR A 49 -28.22 -41.75 12.10
N HIS A 50 -28.13 -40.71 11.27
CA HIS A 50 -28.90 -40.59 10.02
C HIS A 50 -28.66 -39.25 9.29
N ASN A 51 -28.52 -39.36 7.96
CA ASN A 51 -28.66 -38.28 6.97
C ASN A 51 -30.04 -37.61 7.04
N ALA A 52 -30.09 -36.28 6.88
CA ALA A 52 -31.16 -35.61 6.15
C ALA A 52 -30.72 -34.25 5.61
N THR A 53 -30.93 -34.10 4.31
CA THR A 53 -30.84 -32.91 3.46
C THR A 53 -31.76 -31.79 3.97
N ALA A 54 -31.29 -30.54 3.99
CA ALA A 54 -32.17 -29.37 3.99
C ALA A 54 -31.48 -28.14 3.39
N THR A 55 -32.01 -27.72 2.25
CA THR A 55 -31.84 -26.46 1.53
C THR A 55 -32.17 -25.22 2.36
N GLN A 56 -31.41 -24.14 2.20
CA GLN A 56 -31.76 -22.77 2.63
C GLN A 56 -31.14 -21.75 1.63
N PRO A 57 -31.70 -20.53 1.49
CA PRO A 57 -32.14 -20.03 0.19
C PRO A 57 -31.42 -18.76 -0.28
N THR A 58 -31.42 -18.59 -1.59
CA THR A 58 -31.16 -17.33 -2.31
C THR A 58 -32.24 -16.28 -2.02
N PRO A 59 -31.89 -15.03 -1.71
CA PRO A 59 -32.83 -13.92 -1.74
C PRO A 59 -32.85 -13.27 -3.13
N THR A 60 -33.95 -13.47 -3.85
CA THR A 60 -34.42 -12.61 -4.94
C THR A 60 -35.34 -11.54 -4.38
N PHE A 61 -35.12 -10.27 -4.78
CA PHE A 61 -36.14 -9.21 -4.72
C PHE A 61 -35.96 -8.27 -5.93
N PRO A 62 -37.02 -7.55 -6.34
CA PRO A 62 -37.45 -7.52 -7.72
C PRO A 62 -37.14 -6.19 -8.43
N ALA A 63 -37.12 -6.27 -9.75
CA ALA A 63 -37.14 -5.12 -10.64
C ALA A 63 -38.40 -4.27 -10.40
N SER A 64 -38.21 -2.95 -10.35
CA SER A 64 -39.26 -1.97 -10.64
C SER A 64 -38.68 -0.95 -11.59
N ALA A 65 -39.15 -1.03 -12.83
CA ALA A 65 -38.96 -0.04 -13.86
C ALA A 65 -39.94 1.10 -13.64
N THR A 66 -39.44 2.33 -13.62
CA THR A 66 -40.20 3.52 -14.01
C THR A 66 -39.33 4.34 -14.94
N ALA A 67 -39.74 4.40 -16.20
CA ALA A 67 -39.20 5.27 -17.22
C ALA A 67 -39.52 6.73 -16.92
N ALA A 68 -38.57 7.62 -17.21
CA ALA A 68 -38.87 9.00 -17.57
C ALA A 68 -37.87 9.44 -18.65
N ASN A 69 -38.44 9.75 -19.81
CA ASN A 69 -37.82 10.39 -20.96
C ASN A 69 -37.07 11.68 -20.55
N SER A 70 -35.96 11.98 -21.22
CA SER A 70 -35.92 13.16 -22.10
C SER A 70 -34.59 13.31 -22.86
N SER A 71 -34.76 13.39 -24.18
CA SER A 71 -34.05 14.24 -25.16
C SER A 71 -32.57 13.97 -25.51
N ILE A 72 -32.47 13.29 -26.65
CA ILE A 72 -31.49 13.39 -27.74
C ILE A 72 -31.20 14.85 -28.11
N PHE A 73 -29.93 15.20 -28.33
CA PHE A 73 -29.52 16.06 -29.46
C PHE A 73 -28.15 15.61 -29.98
N SER A 74 -28.11 15.28 -31.26
CA SER A 74 -26.91 14.96 -32.05
C SER A 74 -26.61 16.08 -33.04
N LEU A 75 -25.30 16.29 -33.24
CA LEU A 75 -24.53 16.73 -34.41
C LEU A 75 -25.08 17.82 -35.37
N SER A 76 -24.22 18.82 -35.61
CA SER A 76 -23.59 19.11 -36.94
C SER A 76 -22.79 20.42 -36.83
N THR A 77 -21.46 20.42 -36.98
CA THR A 77 -20.68 20.66 -38.23
C THR A 77 -21.10 21.89 -39.02
N LEU A 78 -20.19 22.88 -39.20
CA LEU A 78 -19.89 23.52 -40.50
C LEU A 78 -18.69 24.48 -40.40
N MET A 79 -17.82 24.35 -41.42
CA MET A 79 -16.65 25.17 -41.74
C MET A 79 -17.05 26.47 -42.47
N SER A 80 -16.17 27.48 -42.41
CA SER A 80 -15.82 28.50 -43.45
C SER A 80 -15.30 29.77 -42.74
N ALA A 81 -14.41 30.61 -43.24
CA ALA A 81 -13.48 30.64 -44.37
C ALA A 81 -12.51 31.83 -44.11
N SER A 82 -11.34 31.80 -44.75
CA SER A 82 -10.24 32.75 -44.62
C SER A 82 -10.53 34.18 -45.09
N GLN A 83 -9.93 35.19 -44.44
CA GLN A 83 -9.49 36.43 -45.09
C GLN A 83 -8.13 36.90 -44.56
N ASN A 84 -7.24 37.22 -45.51
CA ASN A 84 -5.92 37.79 -45.34
C ASN A 84 -5.98 39.24 -44.85
N VAL A 85 -5.22 39.58 -43.81
CA VAL A 85 -4.64 40.93 -43.66
C VAL A 85 -3.19 40.80 -43.20
N THR A 86 -2.28 41.22 -44.07
CA THR A 86 -0.86 41.37 -43.82
C THR A 86 -0.63 42.49 -42.81
N SER A 87 0.02 42.20 -41.68
CA SER A 87 0.76 43.22 -40.91
C SER A 87 1.82 42.58 -40.03
N SER A 88 3.05 43.00 -40.28
CA SER A 88 4.27 42.70 -39.56
C SER A 88 4.18 43.07 -38.08
N ARG A 89 4.58 42.17 -37.17
CA ARG A 89 5.63 42.41 -36.16
C ARG A 89 5.69 41.35 -35.04
N THR A 90 6.93 41.01 -34.73
CA THR A 90 7.47 40.56 -33.44
C THR A 90 7.13 39.14 -32.96
N ILE A 91 8.16 38.30 -32.95
CA ILE A 91 8.26 37.06 -32.19
C ILE A 91 8.07 37.41 -30.70
N SER A 92 6.97 36.97 -30.10
CA SER A 92 6.86 36.85 -28.65
C SER A 92 6.52 35.42 -28.33
N SER A 93 7.44 34.82 -27.58
CA SER A 93 7.40 33.48 -27.02
C SER A 93 6.05 33.19 -26.36
N THR A 94 5.47 32.08 -26.79
CA THR A 94 4.37 31.35 -26.17
C THR A 94 4.45 31.36 -24.64
N SER A 95 3.37 31.81 -24.03
CA SER A 95 3.05 31.67 -22.60
C SER A 95 2.97 30.19 -22.22
N THR A 96 3.99 29.67 -21.56
CA THR A 96 3.89 28.46 -20.77
C THR A 96 2.98 28.74 -19.57
N THR A 97 1.86 28.05 -19.50
CA THR A 97 1.02 27.97 -18.31
C THR A 97 1.85 27.41 -17.17
N ASN A 98 2.34 28.27 -16.29
CA ASN A 98 3.02 27.85 -15.06
C ASN A 98 2.00 27.13 -14.17
N GLN A 99 2.22 25.83 -13.98
CA GLN A 99 1.60 25.06 -12.90
C GLN A 99 1.94 25.78 -11.58
N PRO A 100 0.99 25.94 -10.64
CA PRO A 100 1.25 26.68 -9.41
C PRO A 100 2.28 25.94 -8.55
N THR A 101 3.53 26.40 -8.58
CA THR A 101 4.56 25.96 -7.63
C THR A 101 4.20 26.54 -6.26
N GLN A 102 3.84 25.68 -5.31
CA GLN A 102 3.62 26.10 -3.92
C GLN A 102 4.94 26.68 -3.40
N SER A 103 4.95 27.98 -3.07
CA SER A 103 6.08 28.58 -2.35
C SER A 103 6.01 28.11 -0.90
N ILE A 104 6.91 27.19 -0.53
CA ILE A 104 6.98 26.61 0.82
C ILE A 104 7.91 27.48 1.65
N ASP A 105 7.42 28.00 2.78
CA ASP A 105 8.27 28.75 3.69
C ASP A 105 9.35 27.86 4.32
N SER A 106 10.47 28.46 4.74
CA SER A 106 11.63 27.72 5.24
C SER A 106 11.34 26.88 6.49
N SER A 107 10.36 27.29 7.32
CA SER A 107 9.99 26.53 8.51
C SER A 107 9.20 25.27 8.14
N THR A 108 8.23 25.39 7.24
CA THR A 108 7.47 24.26 6.69
C THR A 108 8.38 23.27 5.97
N LEU A 109 9.35 23.75 5.18
CA LEU A 109 10.32 22.88 4.52
C LEU A 109 11.18 22.11 5.53
N SER A 110 11.63 22.76 6.61
CA SER A 110 12.40 22.11 7.67
C SER A 110 11.60 21.01 8.40
N ASP A 111 10.31 21.25 8.62
CA ASP A 111 9.40 20.25 9.18
C ASP A 111 9.22 19.06 8.24
N ILE A 112 8.98 19.30 6.94
CA ILE A 112 8.84 18.24 5.92
C ILE A 112 10.11 17.38 5.87
N LEU A 113 11.30 17.99 5.81
CA LEU A 113 12.57 17.26 5.80
C LEU A 113 12.79 16.43 7.07
N SER A 114 12.37 16.96 8.23
CA SER A 114 12.44 16.23 9.49
C SER A 114 11.52 15.01 9.51
N ILE A 115 10.31 15.13 8.94
CA ILE A 115 9.36 14.02 8.79
C ILE A 115 9.91 12.99 7.79
N GLN A 116 10.42 13.46 6.65
CA GLN A 116 11.02 12.61 5.61
C GLN A 116 12.16 11.76 6.19
N SER A 117 13.10 12.37 6.92
CA SER A 117 14.23 11.66 7.54
C SER A 117 13.76 10.54 8.50
N ARG A 118 12.74 10.81 9.32
CA ARG A 118 12.17 9.80 10.23
C ARG A 118 11.44 8.70 9.48
N ARG A 119 10.71 9.06 8.43
CA ARG A 119 9.99 8.11 7.59
C ARG A 119 10.97 7.17 6.87
N LEU A 120 12.04 7.70 6.27
CA LEU A 120 13.12 6.91 5.68
C LEU A 120 13.75 5.95 6.70
N THR A 121 14.01 6.41 7.92
CA THR A 121 14.53 5.56 9.01
C THR A 121 13.56 4.43 9.36
N SER A 122 12.25 4.73 9.40
CA SER A 122 11.22 3.71 9.65
C SER A 122 11.12 2.68 8.54
N ILE A 123 11.22 3.10 7.28
CA ILE A 123 11.22 2.21 6.12
C ILE A 123 12.45 1.29 6.18
N ILE A 124 13.64 1.85 6.32
CA ILE A 124 14.90 1.08 6.43
C ILE A 124 14.85 0.07 7.59
N GLY A 125 14.31 0.46 8.75
CA GLY A 125 14.17 -0.43 9.90
C GLY A 125 13.19 -1.60 9.70
N ALA A 126 12.25 -1.47 8.77
CA ALA A 126 11.29 -2.52 8.40
C ALA A 126 11.72 -3.33 7.16
N THR A 127 12.67 -2.82 6.38
CA THR A 127 13.15 -3.47 5.16
C THR A 127 13.99 -4.72 5.46
N SER A 128 13.77 -5.76 4.66
CA SER A 128 14.47 -7.04 4.79
C SER A 128 15.96 -6.96 4.44
N SER A 129 16.71 -7.99 4.84
CA SER A 129 18.16 -8.08 4.62
C SER A 129 18.57 -8.01 3.13
N PRO A 130 19.68 -7.33 2.79
CA PRO A 130 20.15 -7.18 1.40
C PRO A 130 20.85 -8.43 0.83
N LYS A 131 20.90 -9.56 1.56
CA LYS A 131 21.67 -10.76 1.19
C LYS A 131 21.36 -11.33 -0.19
N ASN A 132 20.13 -11.21 -0.66
CA ASN A 132 19.68 -11.79 -1.93
C ASN A 132 19.90 -10.86 -3.14
N ILE A 133 20.33 -9.62 -2.94
CA ILE A 133 20.55 -8.65 -4.03
C ILE A 133 21.49 -9.20 -5.12
N PRO A 134 22.64 -9.86 -4.82
CA PRO A 134 23.49 -10.41 -5.87
C PRO A 134 22.78 -11.43 -6.77
N ALA A 135 21.95 -12.30 -6.19
CA ALA A 135 21.18 -13.28 -6.94
C ALA A 135 20.13 -12.60 -7.82
N TRP A 136 19.39 -11.64 -7.29
CA TRP A 136 18.39 -10.88 -8.05
C TRP A 136 19.01 -10.05 -9.18
N LEU A 137 20.20 -9.49 -8.98
CA LEU A 137 20.94 -8.80 -10.04
C LEU A 137 21.39 -9.77 -11.15
N SER A 138 21.77 -11.00 -10.80
CA SER A 138 22.21 -11.98 -11.80
C SER A 138 21.10 -12.53 -12.69
N THR A 139 19.84 -12.48 -12.24
CA THR A 139 18.69 -13.03 -12.98
C THR A 139 17.73 -11.97 -13.52
N LEU A 140 17.92 -10.68 -13.18
CA LEU A 140 17.12 -9.60 -13.73
C LEU A 140 17.29 -9.54 -15.26
N GLY A 141 16.19 -9.69 -15.98
CA GLY A 141 16.15 -9.56 -17.44
C GLY A 141 16.47 -8.13 -17.89
N SER A 142 16.90 -7.98 -19.14
CA SER A 142 17.16 -6.67 -19.74
C SER A 142 15.92 -5.78 -19.86
N ASP A 143 14.73 -6.38 -19.75
CA ASP A 143 13.42 -5.72 -19.74
C ASP A 143 12.97 -5.30 -18.33
N GLY A 144 13.78 -5.54 -17.29
CA GLY A 144 13.43 -5.25 -15.90
C GLY A 144 12.58 -6.32 -15.23
N LYS A 145 12.32 -7.43 -15.90
CA LYS A 145 11.53 -8.54 -15.39
C LYS A 145 12.42 -9.60 -14.75
N TRP A 146 12.04 -10.12 -13.59
CA TRP A 146 12.60 -11.38 -13.08
C TRP A 146 11.90 -12.60 -13.73
N PRO A 147 12.58 -13.74 -13.90
CA PRO A 147 11.99 -14.94 -14.50
C PRO A 147 10.71 -15.40 -13.79
N ASP A 148 9.76 -16.00 -14.53
CA ASP A 148 8.51 -16.50 -13.94
C ASP A 148 8.72 -17.66 -12.96
N SER A 149 9.89 -18.31 -13.01
CA SER A 149 10.34 -19.27 -12.00
C SER A 149 10.66 -18.64 -10.64
N GLU A 150 10.81 -17.31 -10.59
CA GLU A 150 11.13 -16.55 -9.39
C GLU A 150 10.01 -15.63 -8.91
N VAL A 151 9.24 -15.06 -9.84
CA VAL A 151 8.11 -14.18 -9.55
C VAL A 151 6.95 -14.56 -10.46
N ASP A 152 5.83 -14.98 -9.87
CA ASP A 152 4.60 -15.26 -10.60
C ASP A 152 3.85 -13.94 -10.89
N TYR A 153 3.90 -13.49 -12.15
CA TYR A 153 3.22 -12.28 -12.63
C TYR A 153 1.80 -12.53 -13.13
N THR A 154 1.17 -13.67 -12.78
CA THR A 154 -0.24 -13.92 -13.13
C THR A 154 -1.10 -12.77 -12.60
N THR A 155 -1.85 -12.13 -13.49
CA THR A 155 -2.58 -10.88 -13.26
C THR A 155 -4.03 -11.00 -13.73
N GLY A 156 -4.87 -10.01 -13.40
CA GLY A 156 -6.27 -10.01 -13.76
C GLY A 156 -7.10 -11.04 -13.00
N CYS A 157 -8.05 -11.67 -13.68
CA CYS A 157 -8.97 -12.64 -13.06
C CYS A 157 -8.31 -13.96 -12.64
N GLU A 158 -7.24 -14.37 -13.33
CA GLU A 158 -6.48 -15.57 -13.00
C GLU A 158 -5.50 -15.36 -11.84
N ALA A 159 -5.26 -14.09 -11.47
CA ALA A 159 -4.37 -13.75 -10.36
C ALA A 159 -4.91 -14.31 -9.05
N ARG A 160 -3.99 -14.79 -8.21
CA ARG A 160 -4.31 -15.07 -6.82
C ARG A 160 -4.75 -13.77 -6.14
N ARG A 161 -5.98 -13.75 -5.61
CA ARG A 161 -6.62 -12.56 -5.01
C ARG A 161 -5.93 -12.08 -3.73
N ALA A 162 -5.46 -13.00 -2.91
CA ALA A 162 -4.77 -12.71 -1.65
C ALA A 162 -3.30 -13.12 -1.75
N ASN A 163 -2.41 -12.34 -1.13
CA ASN A 163 -0.96 -12.57 -1.22
C ASN A 163 -0.51 -12.68 -2.68
N TRP A 164 -0.88 -11.68 -3.49
CA TRP A 164 -0.65 -11.67 -4.93
C TRP A 164 0.84 -11.85 -5.23
N PRO A 165 1.28 -12.98 -5.82
CA PRO A 165 2.71 -13.29 -5.95
C PRO A 165 3.52 -12.24 -6.72
N ALA A 166 2.90 -11.49 -7.63
CA ALA A 166 3.55 -10.42 -8.38
C ALA A 166 4.13 -9.33 -7.44
N GLN A 167 3.61 -9.17 -6.22
CA GLN A 167 4.14 -8.22 -5.23
C GLN A 167 5.64 -8.44 -4.95
N THR A 168 6.15 -9.67 -5.13
CA THR A 168 7.56 -9.99 -4.94
C THR A 168 8.47 -9.13 -5.80
N HIS A 169 8.01 -8.70 -6.97
CA HIS A 169 8.73 -7.74 -7.81
C HIS A 169 9.06 -6.44 -7.05
N TRP A 170 8.04 -5.78 -6.50
CA TRP A 170 8.22 -4.54 -5.74
C TRP A 170 8.88 -4.76 -4.37
N GLN A 171 8.70 -5.94 -3.75
CA GLN A 171 9.43 -6.29 -2.52
C GLN A 171 10.95 -6.36 -2.76
N ARG A 172 11.38 -6.92 -3.89
CA ARG A 172 12.80 -6.91 -4.30
C ARG A 172 13.28 -5.48 -4.55
N ILE A 173 12.52 -4.69 -5.31
CA ILE A 173 12.84 -3.28 -5.57
C ILE A 173 12.99 -2.51 -4.25
N LEU A 174 12.10 -2.68 -3.28
CA LEU A 174 12.18 -1.98 -1.99
C LEU A 174 13.45 -2.34 -1.22
N VAL A 175 13.84 -3.61 -1.17
CA VAL A 175 15.11 -4.03 -0.55
C VAL A 175 16.31 -3.47 -1.30
N MET A 176 16.29 -3.50 -2.63
CA MET A 176 17.35 -2.93 -3.47
C MET A 176 17.47 -1.40 -3.28
N ALA A 177 16.34 -0.68 -3.23
CA ALA A 177 16.28 0.75 -2.98
C ALA A 177 16.77 1.08 -1.56
N GLY A 178 16.41 0.28 -0.56
CA GLY A 178 16.91 0.42 0.81
C GLY A 178 18.43 0.25 0.90
N ALA A 179 18.97 -0.78 0.25
CA ALA A 179 20.42 -1.02 0.20
C ALA A 179 21.17 0.06 -0.59
N TRP A 180 20.57 0.57 -1.68
CA TRP A 180 21.13 1.67 -2.46
C TRP A 180 21.11 2.99 -1.69
N HIS A 181 20.03 3.27 -0.96
CA HIS A 181 19.90 4.44 -0.10
C HIS A 181 20.94 4.39 1.03
N GLY A 182 21.10 3.21 1.64
CA GLY A 182 21.98 2.93 2.77
C GLY A 182 21.22 2.87 4.10
N GLY A 183 21.79 2.11 5.04
CA GLY A 183 21.29 1.96 6.41
C GLY A 183 20.84 0.54 6.77
N LEU A 184 20.87 -0.40 5.82
CA LEU A 184 20.63 -1.82 6.08
C LEU A 184 21.92 -2.49 6.55
N ALA A 185 21.81 -3.45 7.47
CA ALA A 185 22.96 -4.24 7.89
C ALA A 185 23.52 -5.06 6.71
N GLY A 186 24.77 -4.80 6.32
CA GLY A 186 25.47 -5.51 5.26
C GLY A 186 25.26 -4.94 3.85
N ASP A 187 24.89 -3.66 3.72
CA ASP A 187 24.64 -3.01 2.43
C ASP A 187 25.81 -2.16 1.89
N ASN A 188 26.95 -2.07 2.58
CA ASN A 188 28.02 -1.11 2.26
C ASN A 188 28.44 -1.09 0.77
N GLN A 189 28.45 -2.25 0.11
CA GLN A 189 28.80 -2.40 -1.31
C GLN A 189 27.73 -1.89 -2.30
N PHE A 190 26.50 -1.70 -1.83
CA PHE A 190 25.33 -1.30 -2.60
C PHE A 190 25.01 0.18 -2.47
N VAL A 191 25.48 0.84 -1.40
CA VAL A 191 25.22 2.25 -1.14
C VAL A 191 25.67 3.09 -2.33
N LYS A 192 24.70 3.80 -2.94
CA LYS A 192 24.88 4.64 -4.14
C LYS A 192 25.53 3.94 -5.35
N ASN A 193 25.50 2.61 -5.40
CA ASN A 193 26.04 1.82 -6.50
C ASN A 193 25.23 2.05 -7.80
N SER A 194 25.91 2.40 -8.89
CA SER A 194 25.27 2.74 -10.18
C SER A 194 24.66 1.53 -10.88
N THR A 195 25.30 0.36 -10.81
CA THR A 195 24.76 -0.90 -11.36
C THR A 195 23.44 -1.25 -10.67
N LEU A 196 23.42 -1.17 -9.34
CA LEU A 196 22.20 -1.39 -8.56
C LEU A 196 21.11 -0.36 -8.90
N ARG A 197 21.46 0.93 -9.00
CA ARG A 197 20.51 1.99 -9.39
C ARG A 197 19.90 1.74 -10.77
N THR A 198 20.70 1.28 -11.72
CA THR A 198 20.26 0.96 -13.10
C THR A 198 19.30 -0.23 -13.09
N ALA A 199 19.63 -1.28 -12.32
CA ALA A 199 18.76 -2.43 -12.14
C ALA A 199 17.42 -2.06 -11.48
N ILE A 200 17.45 -1.24 -10.43
CA ILE A 200 16.23 -0.70 -9.80
C ILE A 200 15.40 0.07 -10.82
N SER A 201 16.03 0.95 -11.61
CA SER A 201 15.37 1.73 -12.66
C SER A 201 14.61 0.83 -13.63
N SER A 202 15.30 -0.15 -14.21
CA SER A 202 14.75 -1.05 -15.21
C SER A 202 13.59 -1.87 -14.64
N ALA A 203 13.71 -2.36 -13.40
CA ALA A 203 12.64 -3.09 -12.74
C ALA A 203 11.40 -2.21 -12.46
N MET A 204 11.59 -0.99 -11.98
CA MET A 204 10.48 -0.04 -11.83
C MET A 204 9.77 0.22 -13.16
N ASP A 205 10.55 0.45 -14.23
CA ASP A 205 10.04 0.76 -15.56
C ASP A 205 9.26 -0.43 -16.16
N TYR A 206 9.64 -1.68 -15.87
CA TYR A 206 8.87 -2.87 -16.24
C TYR A 206 7.45 -2.84 -15.67
N TRP A 207 7.31 -2.54 -14.37
CA TRP A 207 5.99 -2.48 -13.74
C TRP A 207 5.21 -1.28 -14.24
N PHE A 208 5.83 -0.11 -14.29
CA PHE A 208 5.18 1.13 -14.73
C PHE A 208 4.70 1.06 -16.18
N GLY A 209 5.47 0.43 -17.07
CA GLY A 209 5.05 0.19 -18.45
C GLY A 209 3.85 -0.75 -18.60
N ARG A 210 3.46 -1.43 -17.51
CA ARG A 210 2.29 -2.32 -17.43
C ARG A 210 1.26 -1.84 -16.40
N ASP A 211 1.34 -0.62 -15.89
CA ASP A 211 0.29 -0.08 -15.02
C ASP A 211 -1.04 -0.04 -15.79
N PHE A 212 -2.13 -0.38 -15.11
CA PHE A 212 -3.43 -0.45 -15.78
C PHE A 212 -3.95 0.95 -16.12
N SER A 213 -4.45 1.11 -17.34
CA SER A 213 -4.98 2.40 -17.83
C SER A 213 -6.47 2.59 -17.54
N ASN A 214 -7.22 1.50 -17.38
CA ASN A 214 -8.64 1.55 -17.05
C ASN A 214 -8.82 1.73 -15.53
N PRO A 215 -9.25 2.91 -15.05
CA PRO A 215 -9.35 3.18 -13.61
C PRO A 215 -10.39 2.30 -12.91
N THR A 216 -11.35 1.71 -13.63
CA THR A 216 -12.31 0.78 -13.03
C THR A 216 -11.67 -0.54 -12.60
N CYS A 217 -10.49 -0.89 -13.13
CA CYS A 217 -9.72 -2.05 -12.67
C CYS A 217 -9.11 -1.85 -11.27
N LEU A 218 -9.18 -0.63 -10.72
CA LEU A 218 -8.73 -0.33 -9.36
C LEU A 218 -9.48 -1.17 -8.32
N ASP A 219 -10.80 -1.29 -8.44
CA ASP A 219 -11.67 -1.98 -7.47
C ASP A 219 -12.76 -2.88 -8.08
N SER A 220 -12.96 -2.82 -9.40
CA SER A 220 -14.07 -3.50 -10.09
C SER A 220 -13.57 -4.54 -11.10
N GLY A 221 -12.39 -5.12 -10.86
CA GLY A 221 -11.81 -6.19 -11.68
C GLY A 221 -12.71 -7.42 -11.80
N GLY A 222 -12.87 -7.94 -13.03
CA GLY A 222 -13.73 -9.07 -13.35
C GLY A 222 -15.20 -8.69 -13.61
N THR A 223 -15.55 -7.41 -13.55
CA THR A 223 -16.88 -6.90 -13.96
C THR A 223 -16.88 -6.50 -15.44
N PRO A 224 -18.04 -6.19 -16.06
CA PRO A 224 -18.05 -5.64 -17.42
C PRO A 224 -17.26 -4.33 -17.59
N ALA A 225 -17.06 -3.55 -16.52
CA ALA A 225 -16.30 -2.30 -16.57
C ALA A 225 -14.78 -2.55 -16.61
N CYS A 226 -14.31 -3.59 -15.93
CA CYS A 226 -12.94 -4.10 -16.03
C CYS A 226 -12.99 -5.62 -16.31
N PRO A 227 -13.16 -6.03 -17.58
CA PRO A 227 -13.37 -7.43 -17.93
C PRO A 227 -12.11 -8.27 -17.69
N CYS A 228 -12.29 -9.59 -17.56
CA CYS A 228 -11.17 -10.53 -17.40
C CYS A 228 -10.25 -10.60 -18.62
N SER A 229 -10.71 -10.17 -19.79
CA SER A 229 -9.85 -10.01 -20.96
C SER A 229 -8.78 -8.95 -20.64
N ASN A 230 -7.52 -9.36 -20.57
CA ASN A 230 -6.38 -8.50 -20.28
C ASN A 230 -5.41 -8.42 -21.47
N PRO A 231 -5.85 -7.94 -22.65
CA PRO A 231 -5.06 -8.01 -23.88
C PRO A 231 -3.82 -7.11 -23.87
N ASP A 232 -3.83 -6.05 -23.05
CA ASP A 232 -2.67 -5.18 -22.85
C ASP A 232 -1.67 -5.73 -21.82
N ASN A 233 -1.98 -6.90 -21.23
CA ASN A 233 -1.20 -7.54 -20.19
C ASN A 233 -0.90 -6.59 -19.02
N SER A 234 -1.81 -5.68 -18.69
CA SER A 234 -1.64 -4.75 -17.56
C SER A 234 -1.65 -5.49 -16.21
N LEU A 235 -0.96 -4.91 -15.22
CA LEU A 235 -0.77 -5.46 -13.89
C LEU A 235 -1.83 -4.94 -12.91
N TRP A 236 -2.89 -5.71 -12.74
CA TRP A 236 -3.95 -5.46 -11.76
C TRP A 236 -4.44 -6.77 -11.12
N ASN A 237 -5.25 -6.67 -10.08
CA ASN A 237 -5.85 -7.81 -9.39
C ASN A 237 -7.36 -7.58 -9.16
N THR A 238 -8.15 -8.64 -9.11
CA THR A 238 -9.60 -8.57 -8.74
C THR A 238 -9.83 -8.27 -7.26
N ASN A 239 -8.79 -8.22 -6.45
CA ASN A 239 -8.82 -7.70 -5.09
C ASN A 239 -8.35 -6.25 -5.07
N TRP A 240 -9.27 -5.33 -4.73
CA TRP A 240 -9.00 -3.89 -4.60
C TRP A 240 -7.76 -3.59 -3.74
N PHE A 241 -7.54 -4.39 -2.68
CA PHE A 241 -6.43 -4.19 -1.75
C PHE A 241 -5.08 -4.20 -2.46
N SER A 242 -4.93 -5.07 -3.47
CA SER A 242 -3.68 -5.15 -4.23
C SER A 242 -3.39 -3.85 -4.99
N ASN A 243 -4.42 -3.25 -5.58
CA ASN A 243 -4.30 -2.11 -6.47
C ASN A 243 -4.29 -0.77 -5.71
N ILE A 244 -4.93 -0.71 -4.53
CA ILE A 244 -5.08 0.51 -3.72
C ILE A 244 -4.05 0.57 -2.59
N ILE A 245 -3.71 -0.54 -1.94
CA ILE A 245 -2.83 -0.55 -0.76
C ILE A 245 -1.51 -1.24 -1.06
N LEU A 246 -1.55 -2.54 -1.37
CA LEU A 246 -0.35 -3.39 -1.40
C LEU A 246 0.75 -2.88 -2.32
N ILE A 247 0.44 -2.70 -3.61
CA ILE A 247 1.43 -2.28 -4.59
C ILE A 247 1.78 -0.80 -4.39
N PRO A 248 0.81 0.13 -4.26
CA PRO A 248 1.12 1.54 -4.04
C PRO A 248 1.97 1.81 -2.79
N GLU A 249 1.83 1.03 -1.71
CA GLU A 249 2.69 1.16 -0.52
C GLU A 249 4.15 0.77 -0.82
N LEU A 250 4.38 -0.32 -1.55
CA LEU A 250 5.74 -0.70 -1.93
C LEU A 250 6.35 0.32 -2.89
N VAL A 251 5.54 0.83 -3.83
CA VAL A 251 5.94 1.91 -4.76
C VAL A 251 6.29 3.17 -3.98
N SER A 252 5.44 3.63 -3.07
CA SER A 252 5.64 4.89 -2.33
C SER A 252 6.94 4.87 -1.54
N GLN A 253 7.22 3.77 -0.84
CA GLN A 253 8.43 3.60 -0.04
C GLN A 253 9.70 3.52 -0.91
N ALA A 254 9.67 2.73 -1.98
CA ALA A 254 10.80 2.60 -2.90
C ALA A 254 11.12 3.93 -3.58
N CYS A 255 10.10 4.63 -4.08
CA CYS A 255 10.27 5.94 -4.71
C CYS A 255 10.80 6.98 -3.70
N LEU A 256 10.32 6.98 -2.46
CA LEU A 256 10.80 7.90 -1.41
C LEU A 256 12.27 7.67 -1.06
N LEU A 257 12.74 6.41 -1.05
CA LEU A 257 14.16 6.07 -0.83
C LEU A 257 15.07 6.54 -1.99
N LEU A 258 14.55 6.57 -3.21
CA LEU A 258 15.28 7.01 -4.40
C LEU A 258 15.23 8.52 -4.61
N ASN A 259 14.17 9.17 -4.12
CA ASN A 259 13.97 10.62 -4.05
C ASN A 259 14.37 11.37 -5.33
N ASP A 260 15.32 12.29 -5.23
CA ASP A 260 15.82 13.18 -6.29
C ASP A 260 16.60 12.46 -7.39
N THR A 261 16.85 11.15 -7.25
CA THR A 261 17.49 10.35 -8.30
C THR A 261 16.52 9.71 -9.28
N LEU A 262 15.21 9.84 -9.07
CA LEU A 262 14.20 9.41 -10.03
C LEU A 262 14.25 10.31 -11.27
N ILE A 263 14.17 9.71 -12.46
CA ILE A 263 13.91 10.48 -13.68
C ILE A 263 12.45 10.96 -13.69
N GLU A 264 12.15 11.98 -14.49
CA GLU A 264 10.81 12.58 -14.55
C GLU A 264 9.69 11.55 -14.80
N ALA A 265 9.88 10.64 -15.75
CA ALA A 265 8.91 9.58 -16.04
C ALA A 265 8.65 8.67 -14.82
N GLN A 266 9.68 8.33 -14.06
CA GLN A 266 9.55 7.52 -12.86
C GLN A 266 8.84 8.28 -11.75
N LEU A 267 9.19 9.55 -11.53
CA LEU A 267 8.50 10.40 -10.55
C LEU A 267 7.01 10.54 -10.90
N ASN A 268 6.68 10.73 -12.18
CA ASN A 268 5.31 10.80 -12.66
C ASN A 268 4.55 9.48 -12.40
N ASN A 269 5.18 8.33 -12.66
CA ASN A 269 4.54 7.03 -12.39
C ASN A 269 4.38 6.76 -10.89
N CYS A 270 5.40 7.06 -10.07
CA CYS A 270 5.32 6.99 -8.60
C CYS A 270 4.15 7.82 -8.08
N THR A 271 4.05 9.09 -8.50
CA THR A 271 2.98 10.01 -8.05
C THR A 271 1.61 9.67 -8.64
N HIS A 272 1.55 9.10 -9.83
CA HIS A 272 0.30 8.62 -10.42
C HIS A 272 -0.29 7.44 -9.64
N MET A 273 0.50 6.40 -9.36
CA MET A 273 0.04 5.22 -8.62
C MET A 273 -0.33 5.56 -7.17
N THR A 274 0.52 6.34 -6.49
CA THR A 274 0.26 6.75 -5.10
C THR A 274 -0.90 7.74 -5.00
N GLY A 275 -1.05 8.64 -5.97
CA GLY A 275 -2.16 9.58 -6.05
C GLY A 275 -3.49 8.87 -6.32
N ARG A 276 -3.48 7.83 -7.17
CA ARG A 276 -4.65 6.97 -7.43
C ARG A 276 -5.09 6.22 -6.17
N SER A 277 -4.14 5.72 -5.38
CA SER A 277 -4.43 5.15 -4.06
C SER A 277 -5.02 6.21 -3.11
N TYR A 278 -4.37 7.36 -2.95
CA TYR A 278 -4.82 8.38 -2.02
C TYR A 278 -6.18 8.98 -2.38
N GLY A 279 -6.50 9.12 -3.66
CA GLY A 279 -7.79 9.60 -4.15
C GLY A 279 -8.98 8.71 -3.76
N THR A 280 -8.74 7.52 -3.21
CA THR A 280 -9.80 6.60 -2.79
C THR A 280 -10.52 6.99 -1.51
N PHE A 281 -9.95 7.92 -0.73
CA PHE A 281 -10.61 8.38 0.49
C PHE A 281 -12.00 9.00 0.26
N ASP A 282 -12.19 9.63 -0.90
CA ASP A 282 -13.36 10.45 -1.18
C ASP A 282 -14.34 9.73 -2.13
N HIS A 283 -14.20 8.41 -2.29
CA HIS A 283 -15.11 7.58 -3.07
C HIS A 283 -15.53 6.28 -2.34
N ASN A 284 -16.57 5.64 -2.85
CA ASN A 284 -17.01 4.33 -2.41
C ASN A 284 -16.27 3.27 -3.22
N ILE A 285 -15.50 2.42 -2.54
CA ILE A 285 -14.76 1.31 -3.15
C ILE A 285 -15.71 0.12 -3.32
N ASN A 286 -15.79 -0.43 -4.53
CA ASN A 286 -16.68 -1.54 -4.85
C ASN A 286 -16.48 -2.73 -3.90
N GLY A 287 -17.56 -3.18 -3.28
CA GLY A 287 -17.57 -4.29 -2.33
C GLY A 287 -17.00 -3.97 -0.94
N VAL A 288 -16.60 -2.73 -0.67
CA VAL A 288 -15.99 -2.29 0.60
C VAL A 288 -16.75 -1.13 1.22
N GLY A 289 -17.08 -0.10 0.45
CA GLY A 289 -17.56 1.18 0.97
C GLY A 289 -16.43 2.20 1.11
N PHE A 290 -16.58 3.13 2.04
CA PHE A 290 -15.53 4.09 2.39
C PHE A 290 -14.48 3.44 3.28
N LEU A 291 -13.22 3.87 3.14
CA LEU A 291 -12.11 3.38 3.96
C LEU A 291 -12.30 3.73 5.43
N THR A 292 -12.08 2.74 6.30
CA THR A 292 -12.12 2.85 7.76
C THR A 292 -11.07 1.95 8.41
N GLY A 293 -10.75 2.17 9.69
CA GLY A 293 -9.82 1.33 10.43
C GLY A 293 -8.41 1.35 9.85
N ALA A 294 -7.77 0.18 9.75
CA ALA A 294 -6.37 0.11 9.29
C ALA A 294 -6.21 0.55 7.83
N ASN A 295 -7.20 0.27 6.97
CA ASN A 295 -7.13 0.66 5.56
C ASN A 295 -7.05 2.20 5.39
N THR A 296 -7.63 2.97 6.31
CA THR A 296 -7.46 4.44 6.34
C THR A 296 -6.03 4.84 6.64
N LEU A 297 -5.36 4.15 7.56
CA LEU A 297 -3.97 4.44 7.90
C LEU A 297 -3.03 4.02 6.76
N ASP A 298 -3.29 2.88 6.13
CA ASP A 298 -2.51 2.41 4.97
C ASP A 298 -2.53 3.41 3.81
N VAL A 299 -3.72 3.86 3.40
CA VAL A 299 -3.86 4.83 2.30
C VAL A 299 -3.32 6.21 2.71
N ALA A 300 -3.49 6.62 3.97
CA ALA A 300 -2.91 7.87 4.43
C ALA A 300 -1.37 7.84 4.43
N LYS A 301 -0.77 6.71 4.82
CA LYS A 301 0.68 6.49 4.80
C LYS A 301 1.23 6.56 3.38
N ILE A 302 0.53 5.99 2.39
CA ILE A 302 0.86 6.13 0.96
C ILE A 302 0.86 7.61 0.54
N GLY A 303 -0.17 8.36 0.94
CA GLY A 303 -0.25 9.80 0.65
C GLY A 303 0.81 10.64 1.36
N ILE A 304 1.19 10.28 2.60
CA ILE A 304 2.30 10.91 3.32
C ILE A 304 3.60 10.68 2.57
N ASP A 305 3.90 9.45 2.14
CA ASP A 305 5.10 9.14 1.38
C ASP A 305 5.16 9.93 0.06
N GLN A 306 4.05 10.03 -0.66
CA GLN A 306 3.96 10.89 -1.85
C GLN A 306 4.20 12.36 -1.53
N ALA A 307 3.58 12.88 -0.47
CA ALA A 307 3.74 14.28 -0.07
C ALA A 307 5.17 14.61 0.33
N LEU A 308 5.87 13.67 0.98
CA LEU A 308 7.28 13.81 1.33
C LEU A 308 8.18 13.76 0.09
N LEU A 309 7.87 12.87 -0.87
CA LEU A 309 8.60 12.77 -2.14
C LEU A 309 8.49 14.06 -2.96
N THR A 310 7.32 14.70 -2.96
CA THR A 310 7.06 15.90 -3.78
C THR A 310 7.07 17.21 -2.97
N PHE A 311 7.46 17.17 -1.70
CA PHE A 311 7.38 18.29 -0.76
C PHE A 311 6.00 18.99 -0.72
N ASN A 312 4.90 18.25 -0.95
CA ASN A 312 3.55 18.83 -1.02
C ASN A 312 2.96 19.01 0.40
N ALA A 313 3.10 20.22 0.96
CA ALA A 313 2.65 20.53 2.31
C ALA A 313 1.13 20.34 2.49
N THR A 314 0.34 20.63 1.47
CA THR A 314 -1.13 20.50 1.51
C THR A 314 -1.54 19.04 1.61
N LEU A 315 -0.97 18.18 0.76
CA LEU A 315 -1.21 16.73 0.79
C LEU A 315 -0.74 16.12 2.12
N LEU A 316 0.43 16.53 2.61
CA LEU A 316 0.97 16.06 3.89
C LEU A 316 0.02 16.41 5.05
N THR A 317 -0.46 17.64 5.07
CA THR A 317 -1.40 18.13 6.09
C THR A 317 -2.72 17.38 6.05
N ASP A 318 -3.28 17.16 4.86
CA ASP A 318 -4.54 16.42 4.72
C ASP A 318 -4.38 14.95 5.12
N ALA A 319 -3.29 14.29 4.72
CA ALA A 319 -3.04 12.89 5.06
C ALA A 319 -2.90 12.70 6.57
N TYR A 320 -2.15 13.57 7.25
CA TYR A 320 -2.08 13.55 8.72
C TYR A 320 -3.43 13.87 9.37
N ARG A 321 -4.23 14.78 8.82
CA ARG A 321 -5.60 15.05 9.29
C ARG A 321 -6.48 13.80 9.21
N ARG A 322 -6.43 13.05 8.12
CA ARG A 322 -7.19 11.80 7.94
C ARG A 322 -6.77 10.73 8.96
N VAL A 323 -5.47 10.58 9.21
CA VAL A 323 -4.94 9.72 10.29
C VAL A 323 -5.54 10.10 11.65
N HIS A 324 -5.54 11.39 12.02
CA HIS A 324 -6.12 11.83 13.29
C HIS A 324 -7.63 11.60 13.42
N LEU A 325 -8.38 11.75 12.33
CA LEU A 325 -9.82 11.53 12.36
C LEU A 325 -10.15 10.06 12.56
N GLU A 326 -9.31 9.18 12.02
CA GLU A 326 -9.47 7.74 12.25
C GLU A 326 -9.04 7.33 13.66
N LEU A 327 -8.00 7.97 14.17
CA LEU A 327 -7.43 7.80 15.49
C LEU A 327 -8.30 8.41 16.60
N GLN A 328 -9.52 7.92 16.73
CA GLN A 328 -10.47 8.32 17.78
C GLN A 328 -11.18 7.08 18.33
N VAL A 329 -11.61 7.15 19.60
CA VAL A 329 -12.44 6.10 20.18
C VAL A 329 -13.78 6.06 19.45
N LYS A 330 -14.12 4.89 18.91
CA LYS A 330 -15.31 4.68 18.10
C LYS A 330 -16.45 4.13 18.97
N SER A 331 -17.47 4.95 19.18
CA SER A 331 -18.62 4.65 20.06
C SER A 331 -19.77 3.91 19.38
N GLY A 332 -19.76 3.77 18.05
CA GLY A 332 -20.84 3.10 17.31
C GLY A 332 -20.87 1.57 17.49
N VAL A 333 -22.00 0.93 17.17
CA VAL A 333 -22.09 -0.53 17.10
C VAL A 333 -21.48 -1.01 15.78
N LYS A 334 -20.68 -2.09 15.79
CA LYS A 334 -20.11 -2.69 14.57
C LYS A 334 -19.32 -1.70 13.66
N VAL A 335 -18.70 -0.69 14.25
CA VAL A 335 -17.78 0.23 13.54
C VAL A 335 -16.34 -0.25 13.58
N ASP A 336 -15.56 0.15 12.59
CA ASP A 336 -14.13 -0.14 12.55
C ASP A 336 -13.35 0.88 13.39
N GLY A 337 -12.22 0.46 13.96
CA GLY A 337 -11.33 1.28 14.80
C GLY A 337 -11.29 0.87 16.27
N ILE A 338 -10.58 1.66 17.08
CA ILE A 338 -10.35 1.42 18.52
C ILE A 338 -11.60 1.75 19.33
N ARG A 339 -11.97 0.88 20.27
CA ARG A 339 -13.14 1.03 21.14
C ARG A 339 -12.74 1.51 22.54
N ALA A 340 -13.73 1.92 23.32
CA ALA A 340 -13.52 2.48 24.65
C ALA A 340 -12.87 1.49 25.63
N ASP A 341 -13.08 0.19 25.42
CA ASP A 341 -12.49 -0.90 26.19
C ASP A 341 -11.13 -1.38 25.65
N GLY A 342 -10.57 -0.69 24.64
CA GLY A 342 -9.30 -1.05 24.00
C GLY A 342 -9.41 -2.18 22.97
N SER A 343 -10.59 -2.74 22.72
CA SER A 343 -10.80 -3.65 21.60
C SER A 343 -10.64 -2.93 20.25
N PHE A 344 -10.24 -3.66 19.21
CA PHE A 344 -10.14 -3.12 17.86
C PHE A 344 -11.10 -3.86 16.93
N GLY A 345 -11.99 -3.11 16.27
CA GLY A 345 -12.92 -3.64 15.28
C GLY A 345 -12.44 -3.38 13.85
N GLN A 346 -12.66 -4.33 12.93
CA GLN A 346 -12.53 -4.13 11.48
C GLN A 346 -13.60 -4.94 10.73
N HIS A 347 -13.95 -4.57 9.49
CA HIS A 347 -14.92 -5.28 8.66
C HIS A 347 -16.30 -5.34 9.31
N ALA A 348 -16.88 -4.17 9.53
CA ALA A 348 -18.11 -3.99 10.31
C ALA A 348 -17.91 -4.40 11.78
N GLY A 349 -16.77 -4.00 12.35
CA GLY A 349 -16.47 -4.11 13.78
C GLY A 349 -16.24 -5.52 14.31
N ILE A 350 -15.81 -6.46 13.46
CA ILE A 350 -15.31 -7.77 13.90
C ILE A 350 -14.05 -7.56 14.74
N LEU A 351 -13.97 -8.26 15.88
CA LEU A 351 -12.81 -8.18 16.77
C LEU A 351 -11.53 -8.65 16.06
N TYR A 352 -10.57 -7.75 15.88
CA TYR A 352 -9.40 -7.97 15.02
C TYR A 352 -8.08 -7.44 15.60
N ASN A 353 -7.95 -7.38 16.94
CA ASN A 353 -6.76 -6.85 17.63
C ASN A 353 -5.42 -7.37 17.09
N GLY A 354 -5.30 -8.69 16.86
CA GLY A 354 -4.04 -9.32 16.46
C GLY A 354 -3.69 -9.24 14.96
N ASN A 355 -4.65 -8.82 14.12
CA ASN A 355 -4.47 -8.72 12.67
C ASN A 355 -4.53 -7.25 12.24
N TYR A 356 -5.69 -6.76 11.80
CA TYR A 356 -5.86 -5.35 11.43
C TYR A 356 -5.51 -4.38 12.57
N GLY A 357 -5.78 -4.75 13.83
CA GLY A 357 -5.38 -3.92 14.98
C GLY A 357 -3.86 -3.82 15.15
N LYS A 358 -3.12 -4.88 14.81
CA LYS A 358 -1.64 -4.87 14.77
C LYS A 358 -1.17 -3.94 13.65
N ASP A 359 -1.73 -4.05 12.45
CA ASP A 359 -1.33 -3.22 11.31
C ASP A 359 -1.63 -1.74 11.58
N TYR A 360 -2.82 -1.44 12.09
CA TYR A 360 -3.21 -0.13 12.58
C TYR A 360 -2.20 0.44 13.59
N THR A 361 -1.82 -0.35 14.60
CA THR A 361 -0.87 0.08 15.63
C THR A 361 0.53 0.29 15.05
N ASN A 362 0.97 -0.59 14.15
CA ASN A 362 2.26 -0.46 13.46
C ASN A 362 2.33 0.83 12.65
N ASP A 363 1.25 1.21 11.95
CA ASP A 363 1.20 2.45 11.19
C ASP A 363 1.24 3.69 12.10
N VAL A 364 0.48 3.68 13.20
CA VAL A 364 0.56 4.76 14.20
C VAL A 364 1.99 4.93 14.71
N LEU A 365 2.68 3.82 14.98
CA LEU A 365 4.07 3.84 15.44
C LEU A 365 5.04 4.25 14.33
N ALA A 366 4.83 3.84 13.08
CA ALA A 366 5.69 4.17 11.95
C ALA A 366 5.58 5.65 11.55
N LEU A 367 4.40 6.24 11.70
CA LEU A 367 4.14 7.66 11.45
C LEU A 367 4.64 8.59 12.58
N LYS A 368 5.34 8.03 13.60
CA LYS A 368 5.87 8.67 14.84
C LYS A 368 5.50 10.14 15.02
N TRP A 369 4.54 10.36 15.91
CA TRP A 369 3.92 11.65 16.19
C TRP A 369 4.77 12.72 16.91
N LYS A 370 6.06 12.48 17.19
CA LYS A 370 6.83 13.41 18.05
C LYS A 370 7.16 14.72 17.31
N ARG A 371 6.24 15.69 17.40
CA ARG A 371 6.29 17.03 16.79
C ARG A 371 6.48 16.95 15.27
N VAL A 372 5.38 16.72 14.54
CA VAL A 372 5.14 17.58 13.37
C VAL A 372 5.06 19.00 13.94
N GLY A 373 5.85 19.94 13.42
CA GLY A 373 5.99 21.28 13.98
C GLY A 373 4.65 21.91 14.33
N ARG A 374 4.60 22.57 15.49
CA ARG A 374 3.37 23.23 15.97
C ARG A 374 2.81 24.22 14.94
N SER A 375 3.61 24.73 14.01
CA SER A 375 3.22 25.60 12.89
C SER A 375 2.37 24.88 11.83
N LEU A 376 2.77 23.69 11.38
CA LEU A 376 2.08 22.96 10.29
C LEU A 376 0.67 22.51 10.69
N LEU A 377 0.50 22.19 11.98
CA LEU A 377 -0.79 21.77 12.55
C LEU A 377 -1.57 22.90 13.23
N GLN A 378 -1.00 24.10 13.45
CA GLN A 378 -1.72 25.23 14.08
C GLN A 378 -2.77 25.88 13.18
N GLY A 379 -2.63 25.75 11.85
CA GLY A 379 -3.66 26.18 10.89
C GLY A 379 -4.94 25.33 10.94
N LEU A 380 -4.84 24.12 11.49
CA LEU A 380 -5.98 23.26 11.81
C LEU A 380 -6.29 23.46 13.29
N THR A 381 -7.38 24.15 13.59
CA THR A 381 -7.87 24.31 14.96
C THR A 381 -8.33 22.95 15.51
N LEU A 382 -7.38 22.10 15.89
CA LEU A 382 -7.65 20.91 16.68
C LEU A 382 -8.05 21.39 18.08
N LYS A 383 -9.34 21.63 18.27
CA LYS A 383 -9.93 21.81 19.59
C LYS A 383 -9.70 20.51 20.37
N LYS A 384 -8.65 20.55 21.18
CA LYS A 384 -8.15 19.57 22.16
C LYS A 384 -6.89 18.81 21.69
N PRO A 385 -5.73 19.03 22.33
CA PRO A 385 -4.64 18.08 22.24
C PRO A 385 -5.09 16.74 22.81
N TRP A 386 -4.62 15.65 22.20
CA TRP A 386 -4.76 14.31 22.77
C TRP A 386 -4.14 14.29 24.17
N PRO A 387 -4.77 13.67 25.19
CA PRO A 387 -4.07 13.38 26.43
C PRO A 387 -2.77 12.63 26.13
N PRO A 388 -1.67 12.92 26.84
CA PRO A 388 -0.45 12.12 26.69
C PRO A 388 -0.81 10.64 26.88
N PHE A 389 -0.23 9.75 26.08
CA PHE A 389 -0.21 8.32 26.38
C PHE A 389 0.44 8.15 27.76
N SER A 390 -0.36 8.18 28.82
CA SER A 390 0.03 7.71 30.13
C SER A 390 0.23 6.21 29.99
N THR A 391 1.39 5.73 30.42
CA THR A 391 1.70 4.33 30.60
C THR A 391 0.63 3.69 31.49
N GLY A 392 -0.42 3.13 30.86
CA GLY A 392 -1.50 2.39 31.51
C GLY A 392 -1.11 0.94 31.80
N ILE A 393 0.09 0.75 32.34
CA ILE A 393 0.42 -0.43 33.15
C ILE A 393 0.71 0.15 34.52
N ASP A 394 -0.35 0.34 35.30
CA ASP A 394 -0.35 0.42 36.76
C ASP A 394 -1.84 0.47 37.17
N GLY A 395 -2.38 -0.72 37.38
CA GLY A 395 -3.74 -1.02 37.82
C GLY A 395 -3.81 -2.49 38.19
#